data_AF-A0A196S5X3-F1
#
_entry.id   AF-A0A196S5X3-F1
#
_cell.length_a   1.000
_cell.length_b   1.000
_cell.length_c   1.000
_cell.angle_alpha   90.00
_cell.angle_beta   90.00
_cell.angle_gamma   90.00
#
_symmetry.space_group_name_H-M   'P 1'
#
loop_
_entity.id
_entity.type
_entity.pdbx_description
1 polymer ?
#
loop_
_entity_poly.entity_id
_entity_poly.type
_entity_poly.pdbx_seq_one_letter_code
_entity_poly.pdbx_strand_id
1 'polypeptide(L)' 'MNPLLLGTIIYLSLGFVATCIVLILYKSKKISRMAAEAGVIISVLSAICMWMVWICMYMMQMSPLLLPVKKLTE' A
#
# COMPACT_ATOMS: atom_id res chain seq x y z
N MET A 1 3.78 19.43 -2.51
CA MET A 1 4.24 18.29 -1.67
C MET A 1 4.88 17.26 -2.59
N ASN A 2 6.02 16.68 -2.21
CA ASN A 2 6.67 15.64 -3.01
C ASN A 2 5.75 14.40 -3.10
N PRO A 3 5.32 13.95 -4.30
CA PRO A 3 4.41 12.81 -4.43
C PRO A 3 4.96 11.53 -3.79
N LEU A 4 6.29 11.35 -3.79
CA LEU A 4 6.95 10.24 -3.10
C LEU A 4 6.67 10.27 -1.60
N LEU A 5 6.80 11.44 -0.98
CA LEU A 5 6.56 11.63 0.44
C LEU A 5 5.09 11.42 0.77
N LEU A 6 4.20 11.99 -0.03
CA LEU A 6 2.75 11.87 0.16
C LEU A 6 2.30 10.40 0.05
N GLY A 7 2.71 9.69 -1.02
CA GLY A 7 2.37 8.29 -1.20
C GLY A 7 2.94 7.39 -0.09
N THR A 8 4.18 7.63 0.33
CA THR A 8 4.79 6.88 1.44
C THR A 8 4.01 7.06 2.75
N ILE A 9 3.60 8.28 3.07
CA ILE A 9 2.77 8.56 4.26
C ILE A 9 1.41 7.85 4.15
N ILE A 10 0.78 7.87 2.97
CA ILE A 10 -0.51 7.21 2.75
C ILE A 10 -0.40 5.70 2.99
N TYR A 11 0.55 5.00 2.35
CA TYR A 11 0.69 3.56 2.52
C TYR A 11 1.10 3.17 3.95
N LEU A 12 1.96 3.96 4.61
CA LEU A 12 2.27 3.76 6.03
C LEU A 12 1.03 3.92 6.91
N SER A 13 0.22 4.96 6.68
CA SER A 13 -1.00 5.19 7.45
C SER A 13 -2.01 4.06 7.26
N LEU A 14 -2.16 3.53 6.03
CA LEU A 14 -3.04 2.40 5.74
C LEU A 14 -2.57 1.12 6.45
N GLY A 15 -1.27 0.80 6.41
CA GLY A 15 -0.71 -0.34 7.13
C GLY A 15 -0.87 -0.22 8.65
N PHE A 16 -0.70 0.98 9.19
CA PHE A 16 -0.92 1.27 10.60
C PHE A 16 -2.38 1.07 11.00
N VAL A 17 -3.32 1.67 10.25
CA VAL A 17 -4.77 1.53 10.50
C VAL A 17 -5.20 0.07 10.42
N ALA A 18 -4.76 -0.67 9.40
CA ALA A 18 -5.07 -2.10 9.26
C ALA A 18 -4.58 -2.92 10.47
N THR A 19 -3.36 -2.64 10.94
CA THR A 19 -2.79 -3.29 12.13
C THR A 19 -3.58 -2.94 13.39
N CYS A 20 -3.96 -1.67 13.57
CA CYS A 20 -4.81 -1.25 14.69
C CYS A 20 -6.16 -1.98 14.69
N ILE A 21 -6.79 -2.17 13.53
CA ILE A 21 -8.06 -2.89 13.41
C ILE A 21 -7.90 -4.34 13.89
N VAL A 22 -6.84 -5.04 13.47
CA VAL A 22 -6.58 -6.43 13.92
C VAL A 22 -6.40 -6.48 15.45
N LEU A 23 -5.66 -5.54 16.03
CA LEU A 23 -5.45 -5.47 17.48
C LEU A 23 -6.75 -5.16 18.24
N ILE A 24 -7.61 -4.28 17.72
CA ILE A 24 -8.92 -3.98 18.30
C ILE A 24 -9.82 -5.22 18.27
N LEU A 25 -9.83 -5.95 17.15
CA LEU A 25 -10.60 -7.20 17.02
C LEU A 25 -10.10 -8.28 18.00
N TYR A 26 -8.79 -8.38 18.18
CA TYR A 26 -8.18 -9.28 19.17
C TYR A 26 -8.57 -8.89 20.60
N LYS A 27 -8.44 -7.61 20.97
CA LYS A 27 -8.82 -7.10 22.29
C LYS A 27 -10.31 -7.30 22.58
N SER A 28 -11.15 -7.21 21.55
CA SER A 28 -12.59 -7.45 21.63
C SER A 28 -12.97 -8.95 21.70
N LYS A 29 -11.98 -9.85 21.76
CA LYS A 29 -12.14 -11.31 21.73
C LYS A 29 -12.97 -11.82 20.55
N LYS A 30 -12.97 -11.07 19.43
CA LYS A 30 -13.67 -11.44 18.18
C LYS A 30 -12.87 -12.43 17.34
N ILE A 31 -11.55 -12.49 17.55
CA ILE A 31 -10.62 -13.37 16.82
C ILE A 31 -9.70 -14.11 17.81
N SER A 32 -9.20 -15.28 17.39
CA SER A 32 -8.21 -16.03 18.16
C SER A 32 -6.83 -15.36 18.10
N ARG A 33 -5.95 -15.71 19.06
CA ARG A 33 -4.57 -15.20 19.08
C ARG A 33 -3.81 -15.53 17.79
N MET A 34 -3.93 -16.76 17.30
CA MET A 34 -3.27 -17.19 16.06
C MET A 34 -3.76 -16.38 14.85
N ALA A 35 -5.07 -16.08 14.78
CA ALA A 35 -5.62 -15.24 13.71
C ALA A 35 -5.13 -13.78 13.83
N ALA A 36 -4.96 -13.26 15.04
CA ALA A 36 -4.42 -11.93 15.26
C ALA A 36 -2.93 -11.82 14.84
N GLU A 37 -2.11 -12.79 15.23
CA GLU A 37 -0.69 -12.85 14.85
C GLU A 37 -0.53 -12.93 13.33
N ALA A 38 -1.27 -13.84 12.67
CA ALA A 38 -1.28 -13.92 11.22
C ALA A 38 -1.81 -12.63 10.57
N GLY A 39 -2.87 -12.04 11.13
CA GLY A 39 -3.47 -10.80 10.63
C GLY A 39 -2.50 -9.61 10.65
N VAL A 40 -1.69 -9.48 11.70
CA VAL A 40 -0.65 -8.43 11.78
C VAL A 40 0.47 -8.68 10.77
N ILE A 41 0.92 -9.92 10.61
CA ILE A 41 1.96 -10.25 9.61
C ILE A 41 1.47 -9.93 8.21
N ILE A 42 0.24 -10.35 7.89
CA ILE A 42 -0.38 -10.12 6.58
C ILE A 42 -0.61 -8.63 6.33
N SER A 43 -1.07 -7.86 7.34
CA SER A 43 -1.31 -6.41 7.18
C SER A 43 -0.01 -5.65 6.90
N VAL A 44 1.08 -5.99 7.60
CA VAL A 44 2.39 -5.37 7.37
C VAL A 44 2.96 -5.76 6.02
N LEU A 45 2.96 -7.06 5.69
CA LEU A 45 3.49 -7.56 4.42
C LEU A 45 2.74 -6.94 3.22
N SER A 46 1.41 -6.94 3.28
CA SER A 46 0.58 -6.35 2.21
C SER A 46 0.81 -4.85 2.04
N ALA A 47 0.93 -4.09 3.13
CA ALA A 47 1.23 -2.65 3.06
C ALA A 47 2.58 -2.39 2.38
N ILE A 48 3.62 -3.16 2.72
CA ILE A 48 4.95 -3.05 2.10
C ILE A 48 4.87 -3.44 0.62
N CYS A 49 4.22 -4.57 0.28
CA CYS A 49 4.07 -5.02 -1.10
C CYS A 49 3.32 -4.00 -1.98
N MET A 50 2.20 -3.45 -1.49
CA MET A 50 1.43 -2.45 -2.23
C MET A 50 2.21 -1.15 -2.42
N TRP A 51 2.95 -0.70 -1.40
CA TRP A 51 3.83 0.46 -1.51
C TRP A 51 4.94 0.24 -2.53
N MET A 52 5.59 -0.93 -2.54
CA MET A 52 6.62 -1.29 -3.52
C MET A 52 6.09 -1.27 -4.96
N VAL A 53 4.91 -1.83 -5.21
CA VAL A 53 4.30 -1.80 -6.54
C VAL A 53 4.05 -0.36 -6.97
N TRP A 54 3.46 0.45 -6.09
CA TRP A 54 3.17 1.85 -6.38
C TRP A 54 4.43 2.67 -6.68
N ILE A 55 5.47 2.57 -5.85
CA ILE A 55 6.70 3.35 -6.05
C ILE A 55 7.42 2.93 -7.34
N CYS A 56 7.44 1.64 -7.67
CA CYS A 56 7.98 1.15 -8.93
C CYS A 56 7.23 1.74 -10.13
N MET A 57 5.89 1.73 -10.11
CA MET A 57 5.08 2.33 -11.18
C MET A 57 5.31 3.84 -11.32
N TYR A 58 5.43 4.54 -10.20
CA TYR A 58 5.69 5.97 -10.19
C TYR A 58 7.08 6.31 -10.74
N MET A 59 8.11 5.55 -10.38
CA MET A 59 9.48 5.76 -10.89
C MET A 59 9.59 5.47 -12.38
N MET A 60 8.88 4.45 -12.90
CA MET A 60 8.86 4.15 -14.35
C MET A 60 8.32 5.31 -15.20
N GLN A 61 7.51 6.20 -14.62
CA GLN A 61 6.92 7.35 -15.32
C GLN A 61 7.76 8.63 -15.23
N MET A 62 8.79 8.70 -14.40
CA MET A 62 9.59 9.93 -14.23
C MET A 62 10.46 10.27 -15.44
N SER A 63 10.96 9.25 -16.14
CA SER A 63 11.82 9.39 -17.32
C SER A 63 11.37 8.41 -18.41
N PRO A 64 10.21 8.65 -19.06
CA PRO A 64 9.67 7.72 -20.03
C PRO A 64 10.50 7.72 -21.32
N LEU A 65 10.87 6.53 -21.79
CA LEU A 65 11.53 6.34 -23.09
C LEU A 65 10.54 6.37 -24.27
N LEU A 66 9.28 6.05 -24.01
CA LEU A 66 8.22 5.97 -25.01
C LEU A 66 7.12 6.99 -24.67
N LEU A 67 6.76 7.80 -25.66
CA LEU A 67 5.62 8.71 -25.57
C LEU A 67 4.38 8.05 -26.20
N PRO A 68 3.17 8.33 -25.68
CA PRO A 68 1.96 7.79 -26.25
C PRO A 68 1.73 8.33 -27.67
N VAL A 69 1.54 7.43 -28.65
CA VAL A 69 1.17 7.81 -30.02
C VAL A 69 -0.34 8.03 -30.07
N LYS A 70 -0.77 9.28 -30.24
CA LYS A 70 -2.17 9.59 -30.52
C LYS A 70 -2.45 9.28 -32.00
N LYS A 71 -3.39 8.36 -32.29
CA LYS A 71 -3.99 8.30 -33.63
C LYS A 71 -4.85 9.55 -33.80
N LEU A 72 -4.42 10.45 -34.68
CA LEU A 72 -5.29 11.50 -35.21
C LEU A 72 -6.39 10.76 -35.98
N THR A 73 -7.61 10.82 -35.47
CA THR A 73 -8.78 10.34 -36.22
C THR A 73 -9.08 11.43 -37.25
N GLU A 74 -9.06 11.06 -38.52
CA GLU A 74 -9.42 11.92 -39.67
C GLU A 74 -10.89 12.35 -39.63
#